data_AF-A0A8R1EAL0-F1
#
_entry.id   AF-A0A8R1EAL0-F1
#
_cell.length_a   1.000
_cell.length_b   1.000
_cell.length_c   1.000
_cell.angle_alpha   90.00
_cell.angle_beta   90.00
_cell.angle_gamma   90.00
#
_symmetry.space_group_name_H-M   'P 1'
#
loop_
_entity.id
_entity.type
_entity.pdbx_description
1 polymer ?
#
loop_
_entity_poly.entity_id
_entity_poly.type
_entity_poly.pdbx_seq_one_letter_code
_entity_poly.pdbx_strand_id
1 'polypeptide(L)'
;MKPSTVFTVLLLSLSLHSTVSQDNQDDSTTETTTSDVFDCKWLDVNFTYTSLSSWPSTKIIYNGTCCSETAIETLKESNQYSWIANLDSPEVRNRWSALTKLLFCTPGACTEPNPVWTNCSGVFMGLFISCRK
;
A
#
# COMPACT_ATOMS: atom_id res chain seq x y z
N MET A 1 48.22 32.63 36.41
CA MET A 1 47.59 32.11 37.63
C MET A 1 46.14 31.77 37.32
N LYS A 2 45.70 30.57 37.72
CA LYS A 2 44.38 29.97 37.49
C LYS A 2 43.33 30.66 38.39
N PRO A 3 42.04 30.58 38.03
CA PRO A 3 41.27 29.55 38.72
C PRO A 3 40.34 28.74 37.80
N SER A 4 40.25 27.46 38.15
CA SER A 4 39.14 26.55 37.82
C SER A 4 37.86 27.08 38.47
N THR A 5 36.70 26.87 37.85
CA THR A 5 35.48 26.39 38.53
C THR A 5 34.48 25.87 37.49
N VAL A 6 34.11 24.61 37.67
CA VAL A 6 32.98 23.87 37.06
C VAL A 6 31.67 24.44 37.60
N PHE A 7 30.58 24.51 36.82
CA PHE A 7 29.24 24.02 37.26
C PHE A 7 28.09 24.31 36.27
N THR A 8 27.25 23.27 36.13
CA THR A 8 25.79 23.24 35.86
C THR A 8 25.24 23.51 34.45
N VAL A 9 24.69 22.42 33.90
CA VAL A 9 23.68 22.37 32.85
C VAL A 9 22.38 23.00 33.37
N LEU A 10 21.86 24.04 32.69
CA LEU A 10 20.54 24.61 32.97
C LEU A 10 19.58 24.26 31.82
N LEU A 11 18.47 23.61 32.17
CA LEU A 11 17.44 23.08 31.29
C LEU A 11 16.60 24.18 30.60
N LEU A 12 16.26 23.90 29.34
CA LEU A 12 15.39 24.68 28.45
C LEU A 12 13.99 24.90 29.02
N SER A 13 13.55 26.15 29.05
CA SER A 13 12.13 26.52 29.02
C SER A 13 11.97 27.83 28.23
N LEU A 14 11.59 27.71 26.96
CA LEU A 14 11.17 28.82 26.12
C LEU A 14 9.70 28.62 25.75
N SER A 15 8.84 29.28 26.52
CA SER A 15 7.44 29.53 26.21
C SER A 15 7.33 30.48 25.02
N LEU A 16 6.67 30.07 23.94
CA LEU A 16 6.22 30.98 22.88
C LEU A 16 4.70 31.18 23.01
N HIS A 17 4.32 32.40 23.38
CA HIS A 17 3.02 32.97 23.05
C HIS A 17 3.20 33.89 21.85
N SER A 18 2.23 33.93 20.94
CA SER A 18 1.80 35.18 20.30
C SER A 18 0.39 35.00 19.76
N THR A 19 -0.51 35.83 20.26
CA THR A 19 -1.90 36.00 19.83
C THR A 19 -1.95 37.18 18.87
N VAL A 20 -2.55 37.02 17.69
CA VAL A 20 -3.07 38.13 16.89
C VAL A 20 -4.44 37.70 16.34
N SER A 21 -5.47 38.46 16.68
CA SER A 21 -6.80 38.41 16.07
C SER A 21 -6.80 39.15 14.74
N GLN A 22 -7.45 38.59 13.72
CA GLN A 22 -8.07 39.36 12.65
C GLN A 22 -9.27 38.59 12.08
N ASP A 23 -10.45 39.16 12.32
CA ASP A 23 -11.69 38.86 11.61
C ASP A 23 -11.57 39.43 10.20
N ASN A 24 -11.75 38.60 9.18
CA ASN A 24 -12.16 39.01 7.84
C ASN A 24 -12.83 37.82 7.18
N GLN A 25 -14.14 37.96 7.05
CA GLN A 25 -15.02 37.21 6.19
C GLN A 25 -14.48 37.26 4.75
N ASP A 26 -13.91 36.15 4.29
CA ASP A 26 -13.73 35.88 2.86
C ASP A 26 -14.62 34.69 2.51
N ASP A 27 -15.61 34.98 1.68
CA ASP A 27 -16.50 34.04 1.02
C ASP A 27 -15.69 33.21 0.03
N SER A 28 -14.81 32.35 0.55
CA SER A 28 -14.10 31.37 -0.24
C SER A 28 -15.00 30.16 -0.35
N THR A 29 -15.84 30.19 -1.39
CA THR A 29 -16.51 29.03 -1.96
C THR A 29 -15.56 27.85 -1.87
N THR A 30 -15.83 26.94 -0.93
CA THR A 30 -15.10 25.69 -0.82
C THR A 30 -15.50 24.89 -2.05
N GLU A 31 -14.80 25.11 -3.16
CA GLU A 31 -14.75 24.17 -4.25
C GLU A 31 -14.24 22.87 -3.64
N THR A 32 -15.19 22.01 -3.27
CA THR A 32 -14.91 20.61 -2.97
C THR A 32 -14.43 20.03 -4.28
N THR A 33 -13.12 20.10 -4.51
CA THR A 33 -12.48 19.21 -5.47
C THR A 33 -12.71 17.81 -4.90
N THR A 34 -13.73 17.13 -5.40
CA THR A 34 -13.83 15.68 -5.27
C THR A 34 -12.64 15.12 -6.02
N SER A 35 -11.48 15.10 -5.36
CA SER A 35 -10.40 14.21 -5.76
C SER A 35 -11.03 12.83 -5.64
N ASP A 36 -11.22 12.14 -6.76
CA ASP A 36 -11.66 10.76 -6.76
C ASP A 36 -10.83 10.01 -5.72
N VAL A 37 -11.46 9.59 -4.63
CA VAL A 37 -10.78 8.87 -3.56
C VAL A 37 -10.33 7.57 -4.20
N PHE A 38 -9.02 7.43 -4.39
CA PHE A 38 -8.43 6.23 -4.98
C PHE A 38 -8.79 5.02 -4.11
N ASP A 39 -9.71 4.19 -4.59
CA ASP A 39 -10.26 3.03 -3.88
C ASP A 39 -9.55 1.75 -4.36
N CYS A 40 -8.76 1.16 -3.45
CA CYS A 40 -8.00 -0.06 -3.67
C CYS A 40 -8.83 -1.34 -3.55
N LYS A 41 -10.12 -1.25 -3.24
CA LYS A 41 -11.02 -2.39 -3.13
C LYS A 41 -10.49 -3.44 -2.17
N TRP A 42 -10.26 -4.67 -2.63
CA TRP A 42 -9.76 -5.74 -1.77
C TRP A 42 -8.23 -5.74 -1.65
N LEU A 43 -7.51 -4.89 -2.41
CA LEU A 43 -6.05 -4.91 -2.49
C LEU A 43 -5.36 -4.29 -1.29
N ASP A 44 -6.01 -3.42 -0.52
CA ASP A 44 -5.52 -2.89 0.76
C ASP A 44 -5.96 -3.74 1.96
N VAL A 45 -6.87 -4.70 1.75
CA VAL A 45 -7.41 -5.57 2.80
C VAL A 45 -6.48 -6.76 3.05
N ASN A 46 -6.08 -6.92 4.31
CA ASN A 46 -5.31 -8.09 4.73
C ASN A 46 -6.14 -9.39 4.65
N PHE A 47 -5.48 -10.50 4.30
CA PHE A 47 -6.12 -11.82 4.34
C PHE A 47 -5.11 -12.96 4.48
N THR A 48 -5.59 -14.13 4.87
CA THR A 48 -4.78 -15.36 4.96
C THR A 48 -5.22 -16.36 3.89
N TYR A 49 -4.26 -16.82 3.08
CA TYR A 49 -4.43 -17.92 2.15
C TYR A 49 -3.81 -19.20 2.72
N THR A 50 -4.54 -20.31 2.70
CA THR A 50 -4.00 -21.62 3.09
C THR A 50 -3.66 -22.41 1.85
N SER A 51 -2.38 -22.64 1.59
CA SER A 51 -1.94 -23.47 0.47
C SER A 51 -2.04 -24.94 0.82
N LEU A 52 -2.85 -25.67 0.04
CA LEU A 52 -3.03 -27.12 0.16
C LEU A 52 -2.05 -27.92 -0.72
N SER A 53 -1.18 -27.23 -1.48
CA SER A 53 -0.22 -27.87 -2.38
C SER A 53 1.01 -28.46 -1.67
N SER A 54 1.11 -28.30 -0.35
CA SER A 54 2.21 -28.76 0.48
C SER A 54 1.67 -29.41 1.74
N TRP A 55 2.33 -30.45 2.24
CA TRP A 55 2.02 -31.06 3.53
C TRP A 55 3.19 -30.83 4.50
N PRO A 56 2.97 -30.21 5.67
CA PRO A 56 1.70 -29.63 6.13
C PRO A 56 1.30 -28.41 5.29
N SER A 57 0.00 -28.09 5.30
CA SER A 57 -0.50 -26.90 4.60
C SER A 57 0.14 -25.63 5.16
N THR A 58 0.62 -24.77 4.27
CA THR A 58 1.25 -23.50 4.66
C THR A 58 0.23 -22.37 4.66
N LYS A 59 0.19 -21.59 5.74
CA LYS A 59 -0.57 -20.33 5.79
C LYS A 59 0.30 -19.18 5.30
N ILE A 60 -0.23 -18.40 4.37
CA ILE A 60 0.43 -17.25 3.78
C ILE A 60 -0.43 -16.02 4.06
N ILE A 61 0.18 -14.95 4.55
CA ILE A 61 -0.50 -13.71 4.93
C ILE A 61 -0.21 -12.67 3.85
N TYR A 62 -1.28 -12.05 3.33
CA TYR A 62 -1.21 -10.86 2.50
C TYR A 62 -1.54 -9.63 3.35
N ASN A 63 -0.70 -8.59 3.25
CA ASN A 63 -0.74 -7.41 4.11
C ASN A 63 -1.25 -6.15 3.41
N GLY A 64 -2.01 -6.28 2.32
CA GLY A 64 -2.56 -5.11 1.63
C GLY A 64 -1.55 -4.31 0.81
N THR A 65 -0.41 -4.90 0.44
CA THR A 65 0.73 -4.16 -0.14
C THR A 65 0.56 -3.76 -1.61
N CYS A 66 -0.48 -4.23 -2.30
CA CYS A 66 -0.72 -3.96 -3.73
C CYS A 66 -1.78 -2.90 -3.97
N CYS A 67 -1.94 -1.96 -3.04
CA CYS A 67 -2.83 -0.82 -3.19
C CYS A 67 -2.10 0.31 -3.95
N SER A 68 -2.06 0.20 -5.27
CA SER A 68 -1.56 1.27 -6.17
C SER A 68 -2.43 1.38 -7.41
N GLU A 69 -2.40 2.54 -8.07
CA GLU A 69 -3.16 2.80 -9.29
C GLU A 69 -2.83 1.75 -10.37
N THR A 70 -1.54 1.47 -10.55
CA THR A 70 -1.05 0.42 -11.44
C THR A 70 -1.68 -0.94 -11.15
N ALA A 71 -1.88 -1.31 -9.89
CA ALA A 71 -2.48 -2.61 -9.56
C ALA A 71 -3.96 -2.69 -9.94
N ILE A 72 -4.72 -1.63 -9.66
CA ILE A 72 -6.15 -1.55 -9.99
C ILE A 72 -6.36 -1.53 -11.51
N GLU A 73 -5.59 -0.73 -12.24
CA GLU A 73 -5.62 -0.67 -13.70
C GLU A 73 -5.26 -2.03 -14.31
N THR A 74 -4.17 -2.64 -13.85
CA THR A 74 -3.73 -3.96 -14.31
C THR A 74 -4.80 -5.04 -14.08
N LEU A 75 -5.52 -5.00 -12.96
CA LEU A 75 -6.66 -5.91 -12.73
C LEU A 75 -7.80 -5.64 -13.71
N LYS A 76 -8.20 -4.37 -13.87
CA LYS A 76 -9.33 -3.98 -14.74
C LYS A 76 -9.09 -4.35 -16.20
N GLU A 77 -7.86 -4.23 -16.67
CA GLU A 77 -7.46 -4.59 -18.04
C GLU A 77 -7.23 -6.10 -18.23
N SER A 78 -7.13 -6.86 -17.13
CA SER A 78 -6.91 -8.30 -17.20
C SER A 78 -8.14 -9.05 -17.68
N ASN A 79 -8.04 -9.75 -18.81
CA ASN A 79 -9.07 -10.69 -19.27
C ASN A 79 -9.43 -11.78 -18.25
N GLN A 80 -8.53 -12.12 -17.32
CA GLN A 80 -8.76 -13.19 -16.32
C GLN A 80 -9.32 -12.68 -15.00
N TYR A 81 -9.01 -11.43 -14.62
CA TYR A 81 -9.26 -10.92 -13.26
C TYR A 81 -10.04 -9.59 -13.21
N SER A 82 -10.42 -9.01 -14.34
CA SER A 82 -11.20 -7.76 -14.38
C SER A 82 -12.51 -7.84 -13.58
N TRP A 83 -13.14 -9.01 -13.55
CA TRP A 83 -14.39 -9.23 -12.82
C TRP A 83 -14.25 -9.13 -11.28
N ILE A 84 -13.04 -9.30 -10.72
CA ILE A 84 -12.79 -9.08 -9.28
C ILE A 84 -12.27 -7.67 -8.96
N ALA A 85 -11.98 -6.85 -9.97
CA ALA A 85 -11.31 -5.56 -9.76
C ALA A 85 -12.15 -4.56 -8.97
N ASN A 86 -13.49 -4.62 -9.10
CA ASN A 86 -14.43 -3.69 -8.46
C ASN A 86 -15.18 -4.31 -7.27
N LEU A 87 -14.85 -5.55 -6.89
CA LEU A 87 -15.48 -6.20 -5.75
C LEU A 87 -14.74 -5.84 -4.47
N ASP A 88 -15.47 -5.49 -3.41
CA ASP A 88 -14.84 -5.20 -2.11
C ASP A 88 -14.35 -6.48 -1.42
N SER A 89 -14.96 -7.64 -1.73
CA SER A 89 -14.62 -8.91 -1.09
C SER A 89 -14.73 -10.15 -2.00
N PRO A 90 -13.86 -10.32 -3.02
CA PRO A 90 -13.80 -11.54 -3.82
C PRO A 90 -13.42 -12.77 -2.97
N GLU A 91 -13.65 -13.98 -3.49
CA GLU A 91 -13.18 -15.20 -2.84
C GLU A 91 -11.64 -15.18 -2.66
N VAL A 92 -11.14 -15.59 -1.49
CA VAL A 92 -9.71 -15.55 -1.13
C VAL A 92 -8.82 -16.27 -2.15
N ARG A 93 -9.30 -17.36 -2.77
CA ARG A 93 -8.58 -18.07 -3.82
C ARG A 93 -8.35 -17.20 -5.06
N ASN A 94 -9.35 -16.42 -5.46
CA ASN A 94 -9.27 -15.54 -6.63
C ASN A 94 -8.35 -14.35 -6.34
N ARG A 95 -8.42 -13.78 -5.12
CA ARG A 95 -7.47 -12.77 -4.65
C ARG A 95 -6.03 -13.27 -4.74
N TRP A 96 -5.75 -14.43 -4.17
CA TRP A 96 -4.41 -15.02 -4.17
C TRP A 96 -3.91 -15.34 -5.58
N SER A 97 -4.78 -15.86 -6.46
CA SER A 97 -4.44 -16.14 -7.86
C SER A 97 -4.10 -14.85 -8.61
N ALA A 98 -4.87 -13.78 -8.45
CA ALA A 98 -4.60 -12.51 -9.10
C ALA A 98 -3.31 -11.85 -8.60
N LEU A 99 -3.04 -11.90 -7.29
CA LEU A 99 -1.77 -11.43 -6.73
C LEU A 99 -0.58 -12.19 -7.32
N THR A 100 -0.59 -13.51 -7.24
CA THR A 100 0.56 -14.34 -7.63
C THR A 100 0.74 -14.51 -9.13
N LYS A 101 -0.33 -14.40 -9.93
CA LYS A 101 -0.25 -14.59 -11.39
C LYS A 101 -0.27 -13.30 -12.20
N LEU A 102 -0.38 -12.15 -11.55
CA LEU A 102 -0.45 -10.87 -12.22
C LEU A 102 0.27 -9.80 -11.41
N LEU A 103 -0.28 -9.40 -10.26
CA LEU A 103 0.13 -8.16 -9.59
C LEU A 103 1.55 -8.19 -9.04
N PHE A 104 1.98 -9.30 -8.43
CA PHE A 104 3.35 -9.44 -7.92
C PHE A 104 4.41 -9.41 -9.04
N CYS A 105 4.03 -9.64 -10.30
CA CYS A 105 4.92 -9.51 -11.46
C CYS A 105 4.81 -8.16 -12.16
N THR A 106 3.89 -7.28 -11.76
CA THR A 106 3.70 -5.98 -12.40
C THR A 106 4.53 -4.92 -11.66
N PRO A 107 5.54 -4.32 -12.31
CA PRO A 107 6.31 -3.24 -11.72
C PRO A 107 5.40 -2.09 -11.28
N GLY A 108 5.53 -1.63 -10.03
CA GLY A 108 4.72 -0.53 -9.48
C GLY A 108 3.34 -0.95 -8.94
N ALA A 109 2.91 -2.20 -9.11
CA ALA A 109 1.64 -2.67 -8.56
C ALA A 109 1.68 -2.87 -7.03
N CYS A 110 2.83 -3.20 -6.45
CA CYS A 110 2.94 -3.47 -5.01
C CYS A 110 4.11 -2.74 -4.37
N THR A 111 3.92 -2.24 -3.14
CA THR A 111 4.95 -1.57 -2.33
C THR A 111 5.82 -2.58 -1.57
N GLU A 112 7.12 -2.33 -1.54
CA GLU A 112 8.11 -3.00 -0.69
C GLU A 112 7.85 -2.74 0.82
N PRO A 113 8.32 -3.58 1.77
CA PRO A 113 9.11 -4.80 1.59
C PRO A 113 8.19 -6.01 1.45
N ASN A 114 7.90 -6.37 0.21
CA ASN A 114 7.22 -7.61 -0.12
C ASN A 114 8.01 -8.12 -1.32
N PRO A 115 8.82 -9.18 -1.16
CA PRO A 115 9.99 -9.41 -1.98
C PRO A 115 9.65 -9.21 -3.45
N VAL A 116 10.42 -8.39 -4.17
CA VAL A 116 10.41 -8.40 -5.64
C VAL A 116 10.38 -9.87 -6.04
N TRP A 117 9.26 -10.33 -6.60
CA TRP A 117 9.12 -11.72 -7.00
C TRP A 117 9.94 -11.87 -8.28
N THR A 118 11.26 -12.01 -8.12
CA THR A 118 12.24 -12.04 -9.20
C THR A 118 12.17 -13.31 -10.04
N ASN A 119 11.44 -14.33 -9.56
CA ASN A 119 11.13 -15.56 -10.30
C ASN A 119 9.72 -15.53 -10.92
N CYS A 120 9.37 -14.40 -11.55
CA CYS A 120 8.30 -14.38 -12.53
C CYS A 120 8.75 -15.13 -13.79
N SER A 121 8.65 -16.46 -13.79
CA SER A 121 8.93 -17.28 -14.97
C SER A 121 7.62 -17.59 -15.70
N GLY A 122 7.47 -17.04 -16.92
CA GLY A 122 6.29 -17.20 -17.79
C GLY A 122 6.42 -16.40 -19.09
N VAL A 123 5.79 -16.84 -20.20
CA VAL A 123 5.97 -16.24 -21.53
C VAL A 123 5.18 -14.94 -21.67
N PHE A 124 5.89 -13.83 -21.89
CA PHE A 124 5.33 -12.51 -22.17
C PHE A 124 4.90 -12.42 -23.65
N MET A 125 3.88 -13.19 -24.05
CA MET A 125 3.08 -13.07 -25.28
C MET A 125 1.92 -14.09 -25.20
N GLY A 126 1.05 -13.94 -24.20
CA GLY A 126 -0.22 -14.68 -24.13
C GLY A 126 -0.30 -15.91 -23.21
N LEU A 127 -0.41 -15.65 -21.89
CA LEU A 127 -0.83 -16.55 -20.79
C LEU A 127 0.26 -17.06 -19.81
N PHE A 128 -0.08 -16.88 -18.53
CA PHE A 128 0.53 -17.39 -17.29
C PHE A 128 1.92 -16.86 -16.95
N ILE A 129 1.96 -15.63 -16.46
CA ILE A 129 3.01 -15.22 -15.54
C ILE A 129 2.60 -15.75 -14.16
N SER A 130 3.47 -16.48 -13.46
CA SER A 130 3.21 -16.92 -12.09
C SER A 130 4.45 -16.65 -11.24
N CYS A 131 4.31 -15.77 -10.27
CA CYS A 131 5.25 -15.63 -9.17
C CYS A 131 5.24 -16.92 -8.33
N ARG A 132 6.41 -17.53 -8.15
CA ARG A 132 6.66 -18.51 -7.09
C ARG A 132 7.71 -17.99 -6.13
N LYS A 133 7.55 -18.35 -4.85
CA LYS A 133 8.47 -18.11 -3.75
C LYS A 133 8.96 -19.47 -3.29
#